data_AF-A0A5B9QG31-F1
#
_entry.id   AF-A0A5B9QG31-F1
#
_cell.length_a   1.000
_cell.length_b   1.000
_cell.length_c   1.000
_cell.angle_alpha   90.00
_cell.angle_beta   90.00
_cell.angle_gamma   90.00
#
_symmetry.space_group_name_H-M   'P 1'
#
loop_
_entity.id
_entity.type
_entity.pdbx_description
1 polymer ?
#
loop_
_entity_poly.entity_id
_entity_poly.type
_entity_poly.pdbx_seq_one_letter_code
_entity_poly.pdbx_strand_id
1 'polypeptide(L)' 'MKRFIRRFFDRYRWFFVAEGVFGNFLFFLGSVLFLWPGTTHFGVWLFIAGSGLMFVSSCASALEEYTH' A
#
# COMPACT_ATOMS: atom_id res chain seq x y z
N MET A 1 -7.77 -11.06 22.70
CA MET A 1 -7.19 -10.69 21.38
C MET A 1 -7.90 -9.52 20.70
N LYS A 2 -9.22 -9.59 20.42
CA LYS A 2 -9.94 -8.55 19.65
C LYS A 2 -9.72 -7.09 20.14
N ARG A 3 -9.77 -6.82 21.46
CA ARG A 3 -9.52 -5.46 22.01
C ARG A 3 -8.08 -4.95 21.89
N PHE A 4 -7.10 -5.84 21.74
CA PHE A 4 -5.70 -5.45 21.61
C PHE A 4 -5.37 -5.11 20.15
N ILE A 5 -5.86 -5.96 19.22
CA ILE A 5 -5.78 -5.73 17.77
C ILE A 5 -6.47 -4.42 17.41
N ARG A 6 -7.68 -4.18 17.93
CA ARG A 6 -8.43 -2.94 17.66
C ARG A 6 -7.69 -1.68 18.11
N ARG A 7 -7.17 -1.66 19.35
CA ARG A 7 -6.39 -0.52 19.86
C ARG A 7 -5.09 -0.29 19.07
N PHE A 8 -4.49 -1.36 18.56
CA PHE A 8 -3.32 -1.25 17.70
C PHE A 8 -3.69 -0.62 16.35
N PHE A 9 -4.72 -1.13 15.69
CA PHE A 9 -5.22 -0.59 14.42
C PHE A 9 -5.68 0.86 14.55
N ASP A 10 -6.47 1.21 15.57
CA ASP A 10 -6.90 2.61 15.80
C ASP A 10 -5.71 3.57 15.96
N ARG A 11 -4.63 3.14 16.62
CA ARG A 11 -3.43 3.96 16.83
C ARG A 11 -2.58 4.07 15.57
N TYR A 12 -2.48 3.01 14.78
CA TYR A 12 -1.63 2.94 13.59
C TYR A 12 -2.40 3.15 12.27
N ARG A 13 -3.70 3.46 12.33
CA ARG A 13 -4.53 3.64 11.14
C ARG A 13 -3.94 4.64 10.15
N TRP A 14 -3.39 5.74 10.67
CA TRP A 14 -2.72 6.76 9.85
C TRP A 14 -1.51 6.20 9.08
N PHE A 15 -0.79 5.23 9.65
CA PHE A 15 0.38 4.61 9.03
C PHE A 15 -0.05 3.78 7.81
N PHE A 16 -1.06 2.92 7.96
CA PHE A 16 -1.57 2.12 6.84
C PHE A 16 -2.20 2.98 5.74
N VAL A 17 -2.85 4.09 6.09
CA VAL A 17 -3.35 5.06 5.10
C VAL A 17 -2.19 5.75 4.38
N ALA A 18 -1.19 6.24 5.10
CA ALA A 18 -0.02 6.88 4.51
C ALA A 18 0.77 5.91 3.61
N GLU A 19 0.95 4.67 4.06
CA GLU A 19 1.54 3.58 3.29
C GLU A 19 0.76 3.32 1.99
N GLY A 20 -0.57 3.19 2.08
CA GLY A 20 -1.42 2.97 0.90
C GLY A 20 -1.36 4.13 -0.09
N VAL A 21 -1.35 5.38 0.37
CA VAL A 21 -1.20 6.57 -0.48
C VAL A 21 0.19 6.61 -1.14
N PHE A 22 1.24 6.32 -0.38
CA PHE A 22 2.60 6.26 -0.91
C PHE A 22 2.76 5.12 -1.93
N GLY A 23 2.17 3.96 -1.65
CA GLY A 23 2.11 2.82 -2.58
C GLY A 23 1.42 3.18 -3.89
N ASN A 24 0.25 3.83 -3.82
CA ASN A 24 -0.46 4.36 -4.99
C ASN A 24 0.41 5.31 -5.83
N PHE A 25 1.15 6.20 -5.16
CA PHE A 25 2.04 7.13 -5.84
C PHE A 25 3.18 6.42 -6.58
N LEU A 26 3.85 5.45 -5.93
CA LEU A 26 4.91 4.65 -6.56
C LEU A 26 4.38 3.82 -7.72
N PHE A 27 3.19 3.23 -7.58
CA PHE A 27 2.53 2.50 -8.64
C PHE A 27 2.23 3.37 -9.86
N PHE A 28 1.69 4.57 -9.62
CA PHE A 28 1.42 5.54 -10.68
C PHE A 28 2.72 5.95 -11.39
N LEU A 29 3.76 6.30 -10.65
CA LEU A 29 5.07 6.63 -11.22
C LEU A 29 5.67 5.46 -12.00
N GLY A 30 5.63 4.25 -11.46
CA GLY A 30 6.11 3.04 -12.13
C GLY A 30 5.38 2.80 -13.46
N SER A 31 4.06 3.00 -13.46
CA SER A 31 3.21 2.88 -14.66
C SER A 31 3.57 3.92 -15.71
N VAL A 32 3.83 5.18 -15.31
CA VAL A 32 4.27 6.24 -16.22
C VAL A 32 5.62 5.94 -16.85
N LEU A 33 6.54 5.35 -16.09
CA LEU A 33 7.87 4.97 -16.58
C LEU A 33 7.86 3.84 -17.63
N PHE A 34 6.75 3.12 -17.79
CA PHE A 34 6.59 2.15 -18.88
C PHE A 34 6.49 2.81 -20.27
N LEU A 35 6.27 4.12 -20.35
CA LEU A 35 6.20 4.85 -21.62
C LEU A 35 7.57 5.00 -22.31
N TRP A 36 8.68 4.80 -21.58
CA TRP A 36 10.02 4.88 -22.15
C TRP A 36 10.77 3.54 -22.00
N PRO A 37 11.29 2.96 -23.10
CA PRO A 37 11.98 1.67 -23.06
C PRO A 37 13.17 1.61 -22.09
N GLY A 38 13.88 2.74 -21.91
CA GLY A 38 15.04 2.83 -21.04
C GLY A 38 14.71 2.84 -19.54
N THR A 39 13.48 3.15 -19.17
CA THR A 39 13.04 3.23 -17.76
C THR A 39 12.16 2.06 -17.33
N THR A 40 11.83 1.14 -18.23
CA THR A 40 10.90 0.03 -17.97
C THR A 40 11.34 -0.82 -16.77
N HIS A 41 12.62 -1.20 -16.67
CA HIS A 41 13.09 -2.01 -15.56
C HIS A 41 12.89 -1.31 -14.20
N PHE A 42 13.20 -0.01 -14.12
CA PHE A 42 12.99 0.78 -12.92
C PHE A 42 11.49 0.98 -12.63
N GLY A 43 10.69 1.21 -13.68
CA GLY A 43 9.23 1.29 -13.58
C GLY A 43 8.60 0.02 -13.02
N VAL A 44 9.12 -1.16 -13.39
CA VAL A 44 8.60 -2.45 -12.92
C VAL A 44 8.82 -2.57 -11.41
N TRP A 45 10.00 -2.22 -10.92
CA TRP A 45 10.27 -2.25 -9.48
C TRP A 45 9.42 -1.26 -8.68
N LEU A 46 9.22 -0.04 -9.19
CA LEU A 46 8.32 0.94 -8.58
C LEU A 46 6.87 0.46 -8.57
N PHE A 47 6.43 -0.17 -9.65
CA PHE A 47 5.10 -0.77 -9.77
C PHE A 47 4.89 -1.91 -8.77
N ILE A 48 5.86 -2.83 -8.65
CA ILE A 48 5.81 -3.95 -7.70
C ILE A 48 5.81 -3.43 -6.26
N ALA A 49 6.72 -2.51 -5.93
CA ALA A 49 6.78 -1.92 -4.59
C ALA A 49 5.48 -1.17 -4.25
N GLY A 50 4.98 -0.35 -5.17
CA GLY A 50 3.75 0.41 -5.00
C GLY A 50 2.53 -0.48 -4.79
N SER A 51 2.37 -1.52 -5.62
CA SER A 51 1.29 -2.50 -5.47
C SER A 51 1.39 -3.32 -4.19
N GLY A 52 2.60 -3.68 -3.76
CA GLY A 52 2.82 -4.36 -2.47
C GLY A 52 2.36 -3.54 -1.27
N LEU A 53 2.73 -2.26 -1.21
CA LEU A 53 2.33 -1.35 -0.12
C LEU A 53 0.81 -1.14 -0.08
N MET A 54 0.18 -0.98 -1.25
CA MET A 54 -1.28 -0.90 -1.34
C MET A 54 -1.97 -2.17 -0.86
N PHE A 55 -1.41 -3.33 -1.21
CA PHE A 55 -1.95 -4.61 -0.76
C PHE A 55 -1.94 -4.73 0.77
N VAL A 56 -0.85 -4.35 1.43
CA VAL A 56 -0.76 -4.35 2.90
C VAL A 56 -1.82 -3.44 3.51
N SER A 57 -1.96 -2.21 3.03
CA SER A 57 -2.99 -1.28 3.52
C SER A 57 -4.43 -1.78 3.30
N SER A 58 -4.67 -2.50 2.20
CA SER A 58 -5.98 -3.08 1.86
C SER A 58 -6.30 -4.28 2.75
N CYS A 59 -5.32 -5.14 3.01
CA CYS A 59 -5.46 -6.25 3.97
C CYS A 59 -5.73 -5.73 5.38
N ALA A 60 -5.02 -4.67 5.80
CA ALA A 60 -5.23 -4.02 7.08
C ALA A 60 -6.68 -3.51 7.22
N SER A 61 -7.17 -2.79 6.20
CA SER A 61 -8.54 -2.26 6.17
C SER A 61 -9.59 -3.37 6.19
N ALA A 62 -9.40 -4.42 5.37
CA ALA A 62 -10.30 -5.57 5.35
C ALA A 62 -10.33 -6.30 6.71
N LEU A 63 -9.18 -6.45 7.37
CA LEU A 63 -9.13 -7.07 8.69
C LEU A 63 -9.91 -6.23 9.71
N GLU A 64 -9.76 -4.91 9.70
CA GLU A 64 -10.51 -4.00 10.58
C GLU A 64 -12.02 -4.17 10.39
N GLU A 65 -12.49 -4.24 9.14
CA GLU A 65 -13.90 -4.40 8.79
C GLU A 65 -14.49 -5.74 9.25
N TYR A 66 -13.80 -6.87 9.04
CA TYR A 66 -14.27 -8.20 9.47
C TYR A 66 -14.11 -8.48 10.98
N THR A 67 -13.32 -7.67 11.70
CA THR A 67 -13.19 -7.81 13.16
C THR A 67 -14.15 -6.91 13.95
N HIS A 68 -14.88 -6.04 13.25
CA HIS A 68 -16.01 -5.26 13.77
C HIS A 68 -17.28 -6.10 13.91
#